data_AF-A0A7K4BEB3-F1
#
_entry.id   AF-A0A7K4BEB3-F1
#
_cell.length_a   1.000
_cell.length_b   1.000
_cell.length_c   1.000
_cell.angle_alpha   90.00
_cell.angle_beta   90.00
_cell.angle_gamma   90.00
#
_symmetry.space_group_name_H-M   'P 1'
#
loop_
_entity.id
_entity.type
_entity.pdbx_description
1 polymer ?
#
loop_
_entity_poly.entity_id
_entity_poly.type
_entity_poly.pdbx_seq_one_letter_code
_entity_poly.pdbx_strand_id
1 'polypeptide(L)' 'MASLDKQELLIIFVSFLIGSAAGLWTRMHWESPLITTLAVLIGIVIGYYAIVTALRAVGHPIG' A
#
# COMPACT_ATOMS: atom_id res chain seq x y z
N MET A 1 1.88 -25.07 6.16
CA MET A 1 2.60 -23.79 6.10
C MET A 1 1.83 -22.88 5.16
N ALA A 2 1.29 -21.80 5.73
CA ALA A 2 0.54 -20.67 5.17
C ALA A 2 0.03 -20.76 3.72
N SER A 3 -1.25 -21.09 3.54
CA SER A 3 -2.00 -20.56 2.40
C SER A 3 -2.19 -19.06 2.66
N LEU A 4 -1.36 -18.21 2.05
CA LEU A 4 -1.61 -16.77 2.06
C LEU A 4 -3.01 -16.57 1.48
N ASP A 5 -3.93 -15.98 2.25
CA ASP A 5 -5.31 -15.84 1.80
C ASP A 5 -5.31 -14.92 0.57
N LYS A 6 -6.11 -15.25 -0.46
CA LYS A 6 -6.15 -14.47 -1.71
C LYS A 6 -6.47 -13.01 -1.44
N GLN A 7 -7.27 -12.76 -0.40
CA GLN A 7 -7.61 -11.43 0.06
C GLN A 7 -6.36 -10.68 0.57
N GLU A 8 -5.52 -11.32 1.37
CA GLU A 8 -4.30 -10.71 1.91
C GLU A 8 -3.29 -10.38 0.80
N LEU A 9 -3.14 -11.27 -0.17
CA LEU A 9 -2.31 -11.01 -1.36
C LEU A 9 -2.81 -9.78 -2.14
N LEU A 10 -4.13 -9.66 -2.33
CA LEU A 10 -4.73 -8.50 -3.02
C LEU A 10 -4.53 -7.21 -2.23
N ILE A 11 -4.67 -7.23 -0.89
CA ILE A 11 -4.44 -6.06 -0.05
C ILE A 11 -2.99 -5.59 -0.20
N ILE A 12 -2.02 -6.51 -0.11
CA ILE A 12 -0.60 -6.18 -0.28
C ILE A 12 -0.33 -5.63 -1.69
N PHE A 13 -0.90 -6.26 -2.72
CA PHE A 13 -0.72 -5.82 -4.10
C PHE A 13 -1.26 -4.40 -4.34
N VAL A 14 -2.48 -4.10 -3.86
CA VAL A 14 -3.07 -2.77 -3.99
C VAL A 14 -2.27 -1.74 -3.18
N SER A 15 -1.79 -2.10 -2.00
CA SER A 15 -0.91 -1.24 -1.20
C SER A 15 0.38 -0.90 -1.94
N PHE A 16 0.99 -1.90 -2.60
CA PHE A 16 2.16 -1.71 -3.47
C PHE A 16 1.88 -0.75 -4.63
N LEU A 17 0.72 -0.86 -5.27
CA LEU A 17 0.31 0.05 -6.34
C LEU A 17 0.15 1.49 -5.83
N ILE A 18 -0.46 1.68 -4.66
CA ILE A 18 -0.61 3.01 -4.05
C ILE A 18 0.76 3.64 -3.77
N GLY A 19 1.66 2.88 -3.14
CA GLY A 19 3.03 3.34 -2.90
C GLY A 19 3.77 3.67 -4.20
N SER A 20 3.66 2.81 -5.21
CA SER A 20 4.31 3.03 -6.52
C SER A 20 3.80 4.29 -7.22
N ALA A 21 2.49 4.55 -7.14
CA ALA A 21 1.90 5.78 -7.66
C ALA A 21 2.41 7.03 -6.92
N ALA A 22 2.54 6.98 -5.59
CA ALA A 22 3.13 8.05 -4.80
C ALA A 22 4.61 8.29 -5.14
N GLY A 23 5.38 7.22 -5.34
CA GLY A 23 6.75 7.27 -5.84
C GLY A 23 6.85 7.93 -7.22
N LEU A 24 6.00 7.53 -8.15
CA LEU A 24 6.00 8.10 -9.50
C LEU A 24 5.70 9.61 -9.46
N TRP A 25 4.70 10.02 -8.68
CA TRP A 25 4.33 11.43 -8.50
C TRP A 25 5.50 12.26 -7.92
N THR A 26 6.14 11.75 -6.85
CA THR A 26 7.26 12.46 -6.21
C THR A 26 8.49 12.51 -7.10
N ARG A 27 8.74 11.49 -7.91
CA ARG A 27 9.78 11.53 -8.94
C ARG A 27 9.56 12.65 -9.94
N MET A 28 8.31 12.87 -10.38
CA MET A 28 7.97 13.95 -11.32
C MET A 28 8.11 15.36 -10.71
N HIS A 29 7.91 15.51 -9.39
CA HIS A 29 7.89 16.83 -8.73
C HIS A 29 9.22 17.23 -8.09
N TRP A 30 9.97 16.26 -7.56
CA TRP A 30 11.16 16.54 -6.75
C TRP A 30 12.44 15.92 -7.31
N GLU A 31 12.35 15.03 -8.31
CA GLU A 31 13.47 14.36 -9.00
C GLU A 31 14.50 13.66 -8.08
N SER A 32 14.20 13.57 -6.78
CA SER A 32 15.09 12.97 -5.78
C SER A 32 14.77 11.49 -5.62
N PRO A 33 15.76 10.60 -5.83
CA PRO A 33 15.56 9.16 -5.66
C PRO A 33 15.28 8.79 -4.20
N LEU A 34 15.84 9.54 -3.25
CA LEU A 34 15.60 9.33 -1.82
C LEU A 34 14.15 9.67 -1.46
N ILE A 35 13.64 10.82 -1.90
CA ILE A 35 12.27 11.22 -1.60
C ILE A 35 11.27 10.30 -2.31
N THR A 36 11.57 9.90 -3.54
CA THR A 36 10.79 8.90 -4.29
C THR A 36 10.69 7.59 -3.50
N THR A 37 11.81 7.09 -2.97
CA THR A 37 11.84 5.84 -2.19
C THR A 37 11.03 5.95 -0.90
N LEU A 38 11.19 7.06 -0.16
CA LEU A 38 10.41 7.31 1.05
C LEU A 38 8.91 7.39 0.74
N ALA A 39 8.52 8.06 -0.35
CA ALA A 39 7.13 8.17 -0.76
C ALA A 39 6.51 6.81 -1.11
N VAL A 40 7.28 5.93 -1.78
CA VAL A 40 6.83 4.55 -2.03
C VAL A 40 6.60 3.83 -0.71
N LEU A 41 7.59 3.79 0.18
CA LEU A 41 7.47 3.05 1.44
C LEU A 41 6.31 3.55 2.31
N ILE A 42 6.19 4.87 2.48
CA ILE A 42 5.11 5.49 3.24
C ILE A 42 3.75 5.20 2.58
N GLY A 43 3.66 5.32 1.26
CA GLY A 43 2.43 5.06 0.52
C GLY A 43 1.95 3.60 0.62
N ILE A 44 2.87 2.63 0.64
CA ILE A 44 2.53 1.21 0.88
C ILE A 44 1.93 1.03 2.27
N VAL A 45 2.58 1.57 3.30
CA VAL A 45 2.13 1.43 4.69
C VAL A 45 0.77 2.09 4.88
N ILE A 46 0.60 3.32 4.40
CA ILE A 46 -0.67 4.05 4.47
C ILE A 46 -1.76 3.31 3.68
N GLY A 47 -1.44 2.85 2.47
CA GLY A 47 -2.37 2.08 1.62
C GLY A 47 -2.88 0.82 2.33
N TYR A 48 -1.99 0.07 2.96
CA TYR A 48 -2.35 -1.12 3.73
C TYR A 48 -3.29 -0.78 4.88
N TYR A 49 -2.93 0.18 5.73
CA TYR A 49 -3.76 0.58 6.85
C TYR A 49 -5.12 1.13 6.41
N ALA A 50 -5.18 1.90 5.33
CA ALA A 50 -6.42 2.42 4.78
C ALA A 50 -7.35 1.29 4.33
N ILE A 51 -6.83 0.30 3.59
CA ILE A 51 -7.62 -0.84 3.10
C ILE A 51 -8.09 -1.71 4.27
N VAL A 52 -7.20 -2.03 5.22
CA VAL A 52 -7.55 -2.81 6.42
C VAL A 52 -8.60 -2.09 7.26
N THR A 53 -8.47 -0.78 7.45
CA THR A 53 -9.45 0.01 8.21
C THR A 53 -10.80 0.05 7.50
N ALA A 54 -10.81 0.23 6.18
CA ALA A 54 -12.04 0.22 5.38
C ALA A 54 -12.74 -1.16 5.44
N LEU A 55 -11.99 -2.25 5.30
CA LEU A 55 -12.53 -3.61 5.39
C LEU A 55 -13.12 -3.90 6.79
N ARG A 56 -12.45 -3.46 7.86
CA ARG A 56 -12.98 -3.57 9.23
C ARG A 56 -14.26 -2.75 9.41
N ALA A 57 -14.32 -1.54 8.85
CA ALA A 57 -15.50 -0.68 8.93
C ALA A 57 -16.73 -1.27 8.24
N VAL A 58 -16.52 -2.10 7.20
CA VAL A 58 -17.60 -2.80 6.47
C VAL A 58 -17.91 -4.19 7.07
N GLY A 59 -17.25 -4.57 8.18
CA GLY A 59 -17.52 -5.82 8.89
C GLY A 59 -16.87 -7.06 8.27
N HIS A 60 -15.90 -6.89 7.36
CA HIS A 60 -15.09 -8.02 6.89
C HIS A 60 -14.10 -8.45 7.99
N PRO A 61 -14.13 -9.73 8.42
CA PRO A 61 -13.14 -10.25 9.35
C PRO A 61 -11.78 -10.27 8.64
N ILE A 62 -10.83 -9.52 9.20
CA ILE A 62 -9.44 -9.52 8.78
C ILE A 62 -8.70 -10.23 9.91
N GLY A 63 -8.11 -11.39 9.60
CA GLY A 63 -7.38 -12.24 10.55
C GLY A 63 -6.20 -11.55 11.21
#